data_AF-A0A8T5MRY5-F1
#
_entry.id   AF-A0A8T5MRY5-F1
#
_cell.length_a   1.000
_cell.length_b   1.000
_cell.length_c   1.000
_cell.angle_alpha   90.00
_cell.angle_beta   90.00
_cell.angle_gamma   90.00
#
_symmetry.space_group_name_H-M   'P 1'
#
loop_
_entity.id
_entity.type
_entity.pdbx_description
1 polymer ?
#
loop_
_entity_poly.entity_id
_entity_poly.type
_entity_poly.pdbx_seq_one_letter_code
_entity_poly.pdbx_strand_id
1 'polypeptide(L)' 'VPAEVFALADWNIAITNQPHSEVAALAIFMDRLQKGEELRKEFEGGELEIIAMGTGKKVKRIKNLKSF' A
#
# COMPACT_ATOMS: atom_id res chain seq x y z
N VAL A 1 -4.76 18.09 12.43
CA VAL A 1 -4.93 18.67 11.09
C VAL A 1 -5.54 20.07 11.24
N PRO A 2 -5.02 21.12 10.57
CA PRO A 2 -5.57 22.48 10.63
C PRO A 2 -6.99 22.60 10.05
N ALA A 3 -7.79 23.57 10.55
CA ALA A 3 -9.20 23.73 10.18
C ALA A 3 -9.45 24.09 8.70
N GLU A 4 -8.55 24.86 8.09
CA GLU A 4 -8.64 25.23 6.66
C GLU A 4 -8.66 24.00 5.74
N VAL A 5 -7.91 22.94 6.09
CA VAL A 5 -7.88 21.69 5.33
C VAL A 5 -9.25 21.02 5.31
N PHE A 6 -9.99 21.06 6.42
CA PHE A 6 -11.36 20.52 6.48
C PHE A 6 -12.33 21.31 5.60
N ALA A 7 -12.14 22.63 5.49
CA ALA A 7 -12.97 23.51 4.68
C ALA A 7 -12.67 23.41 3.17
N LEU A 8 -11.42 23.14 2.81
CA LEU A 8 -10.98 22.97 1.42
C LEU A 8 -11.30 21.58 0.85
N ALA A 9 -11.44 20.56 1.69
CA ALA A 9 -11.70 19.20 1.24
C ALA A 9 -13.16 19.02 0.80
N ASP A 10 -13.37 18.38 -0.36
CA ASP A 10 -14.70 17.97 -0.81
C ASP A 10 -15.34 16.95 0.14
N TRP A 11 -14.53 16.10 0.78
CA TRP A 11 -14.97 15.04 1.68
C TRP A 11 -14.09 14.97 2.93
N ASN A 12 -14.75 14.95 4.09
CA ASN A 12 -14.12 14.68 5.38
C ASN A 12 -14.56 13.29 5.85
N ILE A 13 -13.74 12.26 5.59
CA ILE A 13 -14.08 10.85 5.81
C ILE A 13 -13.33 10.34 7.04
N ALA A 14 -14.07 9.70 7.95
CA ALA A 14 -13.51 8.99 9.09
C ALA A 14 -13.40 7.49 8.76
N ILE A 15 -12.21 6.91 8.95
CA ILE A 15 -12.03 5.46 8.96
C ILE A 15 -12.15 5.03 10.41
N THR A 16 -13.37 4.64 10.83
CA THR A 16 -13.74 4.51 12.25
C THR A 16 -13.71 5.86 13.01
N ASN A 17 -14.35 5.89 14.18
CA ASN A 17 -14.40 7.08 15.05
C ASN A 17 -13.46 6.99 16.25
N GLN A 18 -12.54 6.01 16.27
CA GLN A 18 -11.58 5.83 17.35
C GLN A 18 -10.24 6.48 16.98
N PRO A 19 -9.50 7.04 17.95
CA PRO A 19 -8.17 7.57 17.69
C PRO A 19 -7.21 6.42 17.36
N HIS A 20 -6.61 6.43 16.16
CA HIS A 20 -5.63 5.43 15.73
C HIS A 20 -4.64 6.02 14.71
N SER A 21 -3.82 5.14 14.12
CA SER A 21 -2.77 5.50 13.17
C SER A 21 -3.32 6.03 11.84
N GLU A 22 -2.72 7.11 11.33
CA GLU A 22 -2.96 7.65 9.99
C GLU A 22 -2.57 6.64 8.88
N VAL A 23 -1.54 5.82 9.12
CA VAL A 23 -1.11 4.76 8.18
C VAL A 23 -2.20 3.69 8.06
N ALA A 24 -2.81 3.31 9.19
CA ALA A 24 -3.92 2.36 9.18
C ALA A 24 -5.17 2.94 8.49
N ALA A 25 -5.47 4.23 8.75
CA ALA A 25 -6.57 4.92 8.09
C ALA A 25 -6.40 4.90 6.56
N LEU A 26 -5.21 5.27 6.08
CA LEU A 26 -4.90 5.30 4.65
C LEU A 26 -4.95 3.91 4.02
N ALA A 27 -4.38 2.89 4.67
CA ALA A 27 -4.37 1.52 4.16
C ALA A 27 -5.80 0.98 3.96
N ILE A 28 -6.67 1.14 4.95
CA ILE A 28 -8.07 0.71 4.86
C ILE A 28 -8.84 1.55 3.83
N PHE A 29 -8.62 2.86 3.79
CA PHE A 29 -9.25 3.72 2.80
C PHE A 29 -8.91 3.28 1.37
N MET A 30 -7.62 3.00 1.09
CA MET A 30 -7.17 2.54 -0.21
C MET A 30 -7.72 1.16 -0.57
N ASP A 31 -7.70 0.20 0.37
CA ASP A 31 -8.30 -1.13 0.19
C ASP A 31 -9.78 -1.03 -0.24
N ARG A 32 -10.56 -0.16 0.40
CA ARG A 32 -11.98 0.05 0.07
C ARG A 32 -12.19 0.81 -1.24
N LEU A 33 -11.35 1.80 -1.53
CA LEU A 33 -11.42 2.58 -2.76
C LEU A 33 -11.04 1.74 -3.99
N GLN A 34 -9.99 0.94 -3.86
CA GLN A 34 -9.39 0.12 -4.92
C GLN A 34 -9.94 -1.32 -4.94
N LYS A 35 -10.80 -1.66 -3.96
CA LYS A 35 -11.49 -2.96 -3.82
C LYS A 35 -10.52 -4.14 -3.68
N GLY A 36 -9.37 -3.91 -3.03
CA GLY A 36 -8.33 -4.91 -2.79
C GLY A 36 -7.46 -5.26 -4.01
N GLU A 37 -7.66 -4.60 -5.16
CA GLU A 37 -6.85 -4.85 -6.37
C GLU A 37 -5.42 -4.32 -6.24
N GLU A 38 -5.18 -3.39 -5.33
CA GLU A 38 -3.86 -2.80 -5.10
C GLU A 38 -2.83 -3.81 -4.59
N LEU A 39 -3.28 -4.84 -3.88
CA LEU A 39 -2.42 -5.93 -3.41
C LEU A 39 -2.01 -6.91 -4.53
N ARG A 40 -2.70 -6.87 -5.67
CA ARG A 40 -2.38 -7.69 -6.87
C ARG A 40 -1.54 -6.94 -7.88
N LYS A 41 -1.25 -5.66 -7.64
CA LYS A 41 -0.50 -4.83 -8.57
C LYS A 41 0.93 -5.34 -8.71
N GLU A 42 1.31 -5.69 -9.94
CA GLU A 42 2.69 -5.97 -10.28
C GLU A 42 3.46 -4.68 -10.54
N PHE A 43 4.71 -4.64 -10.06
CA PHE A 43 5.60 -3.50 -10.26
C PHE A 43 6.66 -3.85 -11.32
N GLU A 44 6.63 -3.13 -12.44
CA GLU A 44 7.63 -3.30 -13.48
C GLU A 44 9.00 -2.76 -13.03
N GLY A 45 10.07 -3.42 -13.49
CA GLY A 45 11.44 -2.95 -13.25
C GLY A 45 12.00 -3.22 -11.86
N GLY A 46 11.30 -3.98 -11.01
CA GLY A 46 11.80 -4.47 -9.73
C GLY A 46 13.04 -5.37 -9.88
N GLU A 47 13.95 -5.32 -8.90
CA GLU A 47 15.13 -6.20 -8.86
C GLU A 47 14.85 -7.55 -8.19
N LEU A 48 13.90 -7.56 -7.26
CA LEU A 48 13.56 -8.68 -6.42
C LEU A 48 12.04 -8.85 -6.38
N GLU A 49 11.63 -10.11 -6.32
CA GLU A 49 10.24 -10.53 -6.14
C GLU A 49 10.17 -11.51 -4.97
N ILE A 50 9.24 -11.28 -4.06
CA ILE A 50 8.95 -12.22 -2.97
C ILE A 50 7.91 -13.20 -3.47
N ILE A 51 8.22 -14.50 -3.44
CA ILE A 51 7.27 -15.55 -3.82
C ILE A 51 6.50 -15.95 -2.56
N ALA A 52 5.16 -15.92 -2.62
CA ALA A 52 4.29 -16.33 -1.53
C ALA A 52 4.56 -17.79 -1.15
N MET A 53 4.76 -18.04 0.14
CA MET A 53 5.09 -19.36 0.70
C MET A 53 4.29 -19.58 1.98
N GLY A 54 3.80 -20.80 2.22
CA GLY A 54 3.10 -21.15 3.45
C GLY A 54 4.01 -21.08 4.69
N THR A 55 5.30 -21.42 4.54
CA THR A 55 6.33 -21.24 5.56
C THR A 55 7.68 -20.88 4.90
N GLY A 56 8.50 -20.13 5.63
CA GLY A 56 9.81 -19.66 5.13
C GLY A 56 9.72 -18.42 4.23
N LYS A 57 10.85 -18.06 3.61
CA LYS A 57 10.99 -16.88 2.74
C LYS A 57 11.69 -17.29 1.45
N LYS A 58 11.03 -17.08 0.31
CA LYS A 58 11.62 -17.29 -1.02
C LYS A 58 11.68 -15.96 -1.76
N VAL A 59 12.87 -15.62 -2.25
CA VAL A 59 13.13 -14.38 -3.00
C VAL A 59 13.69 -14.76 -4.37
N LYS A 60 13.11 -14.20 -5.44
CA LYS A 60 13.58 -14.34 -6.82
C LYS A 60 14.23 -13.04 -7.26
N ARG A 61 15.41 -13.10 -7.86
CA ARG A 61 16.05 -11.95 -8.49
C ARG A 61 15.54 -11.83 -9.93
N ILE A 62 14.91 -10.70 -10.27
CA ILE A 62 14.29 -10.48 -11.59
C ILE A 62 15.29 -9.84 -12.56
N LYS A 63 16.14 -8.92 -12.07
CA LYS A 63 17.22 -8.36 -12.87
C LYS A 63 18.47 -9.22 -12.77
N ASN A 64 18.89 -9.78 -13.90
CA ASN A 64 20.26 -10.24 -14.08
C ASN A 64 21.15 -8.99 -14.13
N LEU A 65 21.84 -8.68 -13.03
CA LEU A 65 23.03 -7.85 -13.14
C LEU A 65 23.98 -8.61 -14.07
N LYS A 66 24.23 -8.06 -15.26
CA LYS A 66 25.36 -8.52 -16.08
C LYS A 66 26.59 -8.46 -15.17
N SER A 67 27.24 -9.60 -14.95
CA SER A 67 28.60 -9.62 -14.45
C SER A 67 29.43 -8.81 -15.45
N PHE A 68 29.98 -7.69 -15.00
CA PHE A 68 31.09 -7.04 -15.70
C PHE A 68 32.28 -7.99 -15.74
#